data_AF-A0A897MWI6-F1
#
_entry.id   AF-A0A897MWI6-F1
#
_cell.length_a   1.000
_cell.length_b   1.000
_cell.length_c   1.000
_cell.angle_alpha   90.00
_cell.angle_beta   90.00
_cell.angle_gamma   90.00
#
_symmetry.space_group_name_H-M   'P 1'
#
loop_
_entity.id
_entity.type
_entity.pdbx_description
1 polymer ?
#
loop_
_entity_poly.entity_id
_entity_poly.type
_entity_poly.pdbx_seq_one_letter_code
_entity_poly.pdbx_strand_id
1 'polypeptide(L)'
;MAALRITDLTALEADLIEQFVPMAVDEAGGFAGFRETATKTNSLVDRLRKLTLPRVVDVEAGLESYIETKARAEELEEKIERTDELIDEIVYELYGLTEDEIEIVEEAVGE
;
A
#
# COMPACT_ATOMS: atom_id res chain seq x y z
N MET A 1 -22.17 -7.01 7.75
CA MET A 1 -22.50 -6.12 6.61
C MET A 1 -21.50 -4.98 6.60
N ALA A 2 -20.95 -4.61 5.44
CA ALA A 2 -20.06 -3.46 5.33
C ALA A 2 -20.79 -2.16 5.68
N ALA A 3 -20.14 -1.25 6.41
CA ALA A 3 -20.72 0.03 6.81
C ALA A 3 -20.89 1.00 5.63
N LEU A 4 -20.10 0.83 4.57
CA LEU A 4 -20.19 1.56 3.32
C LEU A 4 -19.81 0.61 2.17
N ARG A 5 -20.53 0.70 1.05
CA ARG A 5 -20.19 0.02 -0.20
C ARG A 5 -20.35 1.03 -1.33
N ILE A 6 -19.31 1.14 -2.14
CA ILE A 6 -19.31 1.92 -3.38
C ILE A 6 -19.48 0.92 -4.52
N THR A 7 -20.41 1.17 -5.44
CA THR A 7 -20.70 0.29 -6.59
C THR A 7 -20.61 1.09 -7.88
N ASP A 8 -20.61 0.38 -9.01
CA ASP A 8 -20.68 0.97 -10.35
C ASP A 8 -19.47 1.86 -10.70
N LEU A 9 -18.29 1.50 -10.17
CA LEU A 9 -17.02 2.14 -10.49
C LEU A 9 -16.41 1.53 -11.75
N THR A 10 -15.82 2.38 -12.59
CA THR A 10 -14.82 1.96 -13.57
C THR A 10 -13.54 1.52 -12.86
N ALA A 11 -12.66 0.80 -13.57
CA ALA A 11 -11.37 0.37 -13.03
C ALA A 11 -10.56 1.59 -12.54
N LEU A 12 -10.48 2.64 -13.35
CA LEU A 12 -9.72 3.84 -13.02
C LEU A 12 -10.32 4.61 -11.82
N GLU A 13 -11.64 4.68 -11.69
CA GLU A 13 -12.28 5.26 -10.50
C GLU A 13 -12.01 4.44 -9.23
N ALA A 14 -11.97 3.11 -9.36
CA ALA A 14 -11.60 2.24 -8.24
C ALA A 14 -10.13 2.46 -7.83
N ASP A 15 -9.21 2.51 -8.80
CA ASP A 15 -7.79 2.78 -8.55
C ASP A 15 -7.59 4.16 -7.91
N LEU A 16 -8.31 5.17 -8.41
CA LEU A 16 -8.25 6.52 -7.84
C LEU A 16 -8.67 6.50 -6.37
N ILE A 17 -9.78 5.84 -6.04
CA ILE A 17 -10.25 5.75 -4.66
C ILE A 17 -9.25 4.98 -3.79
N GLU A 18 -8.74 3.85 -4.28
CA GLU A 18 -7.81 2.99 -3.56
C GLU A 18 -6.51 3.72 -3.19
N GLN A 19 -5.95 4.50 -4.10
CA GLN A 19 -4.69 5.20 -3.86
C GLN A 19 -4.90 6.56 -3.17
N PHE A 20 -5.96 7.30 -3.50
CA PHE A 20 -6.17 8.66 -2.99
C PHE A 20 -6.78 8.71 -1.59
N VAL A 21 -7.73 7.82 -1.28
CA VAL A 21 -8.46 7.90 0.00
C VAL A 21 -7.56 7.66 1.21
N PRO A 22 -6.67 6.65 1.24
CA PRO A 22 -5.74 6.47 2.36
C PRO A 22 -4.88 7.72 2.57
N MET A 23 -4.28 8.25 1.49
CA MET A 23 -3.51 9.49 1.53
C MET A 23 -4.34 10.65 2.09
N ALA A 24 -5.59 10.80 1.66
CA ALA A 24 -6.44 11.89 2.14
C ALA A 24 -6.91 11.74 3.61
N VAL A 25 -6.86 10.52 4.15
CA VAL A 25 -7.16 10.23 5.56
C VAL A 25 -5.93 10.49 6.42
N ASP A 26 -4.75 10.06 5.95
CA ASP A 26 -3.47 10.22 6.64
C ASP A 26 -2.97 11.67 6.60
N GLU A 27 -3.28 12.39 5.51
CA GLU A 27 -2.95 13.80 5.37
C GLU A 27 -3.78 14.63 6.35
N ALA A 28 -3.14 15.01 7.44
CA ALA A 28 -3.76 15.77 8.52
C ALA A 28 -4.25 17.15 8.05
N GLY A 29 -5.04 17.81 8.90
CA GLY A 29 -5.32 19.24 8.74
C GLY A 29 -6.45 19.61 7.76
N GLY A 30 -7.22 18.66 7.25
CA GLY A 30 -8.40 18.97 6.44
C GLY A 30 -8.27 18.66 4.95
N PHE A 31 -7.24 17.91 4.54
CA PHE A 31 -6.97 17.61 3.14
C PHE A 31 -8.17 16.95 2.45
N ALA A 32 -8.42 17.32 1.20
CA ALA A 32 -9.59 16.90 0.43
C ALA A 32 -10.94 17.09 1.17
N GLY A 33 -11.02 17.96 2.19
CA GLY A 33 -12.21 18.12 3.01
C GLY A 33 -12.47 17.00 4.03
N PHE A 34 -11.57 16.02 4.14
CA PHE A 34 -11.61 15.02 5.20
C PHE A 34 -11.14 15.61 6.52
N ARG A 35 -11.78 15.24 7.63
CA ARG A 35 -11.35 15.64 8.97
C ARG A 35 -11.18 14.40 9.82
N GLU A 36 -10.02 14.24 10.45
CA GLU A 36 -9.73 13.08 11.31
C GLU A 36 -10.50 13.12 12.63
N THR A 37 -10.70 14.31 13.20
CA THR A 37 -11.39 14.46 14.49
C THR A 37 -12.91 14.41 14.34
N ALA A 38 -13.55 13.54 15.12
CA ALA A 38 -15.00 13.52 15.27
C ALA A 38 -15.47 14.66 16.19
N THR A 39 -16.59 15.28 15.84
CA THR A 39 -17.38 16.13 16.75
C THR A 39 -18.62 15.35 17.18
N LYS A 40 -19.36 15.85 18.19
CA LYS A 40 -20.54 15.17 18.74
C LYS A 40 -21.62 14.81 17.71
N THR A 41 -21.58 15.42 16.52
CA THR A 41 -22.65 15.35 15.52
C THR A 41 -22.23 14.76 14.17
N ASN A 42 -20.98 14.34 13.95
CA ASN A 42 -20.56 13.77 12.66
C ASN A 42 -19.83 12.43 12.79
N SER A 43 -20.40 11.39 12.14
CA SER A 43 -19.81 10.05 12.11
C SER A 43 -18.58 9.98 11.20
N LEU A 44 -17.83 8.87 11.25
CA LEU A 44 -16.75 8.58 10.30
C LEU A 44 -17.26 8.53 8.85
N VAL A 45 -18.41 7.88 8.62
CA VAL A 45 -19.03 7.77 7.29
C VAL A 45 -19.43 9.15 6.75
N ASP A 46 -19.96 10.04 7.60
CA ASP A 46 -20.32 11.41 7.20
C ASP A 46 -19.10 12.23 6.81
N ARG A 47 -17.93 11.95 7.39
CA ARG A 47 -16.68 12.61 7.07
C ARG A 47 -16.07 12.07 5.79
N LEU A 48 -16.12 10.76 5.58
CA LEU A 48 -15.71 10.13 4.32
C LEU A 48 -16.57 10.59 3.14
N ARG A 49 -17.88 10.77 3.34
CA ARG A 49 -18.79 11.33 2.32
C ARG A 49 -18.50 12.79 1.94
N LYS A 50 -17.77 13.53 2.77
CA LYS A 50 -17.37 14.92 2.50
C LYS A 50 -16.01 15.01 1.81
N LEU A 51 -15.32 13.88 1.67
CA LEU A 51 -14.07 13.82 0.95
C LEU A 51 -14.31 14.22 -0.51
N THR A 52 -13.53 15.17 -0.99
CA THR A 52 -13.57 15.71 -2.34
C THR A 52 -12.52 14.98 -3.16
N LEU A 53 -12.97 14.15 -4.09
CA LEU A 53 -12.08 13.45 -5.02
C LEU A 53 -11.71 14.38 -6.20
N PRO A 54 -10.48 14.26 -6.74
CA PRO A 54 -10.15 14.91 -8.00
C PRO A 54 -11.00 14.33 -9.12
N ARG A 55 -11.22 15.10 -10.19
CA ARG A 55 -11.91 14.60 -11.36
C ARG A 55 -10.98 13.65 -12.10
N VAL A 56 -11.47 12.47 -12.47
CA VAL A 56 -10.74 11.46 -13.24
C VAL A 56 -10.00 12.07 -14.43
N VAL A 57 -10.69 12.86 -15.25
CA VAL A 57 -10.11 13.48 -16.46
C VAL A 57 -8.91 14.38 -16.20
N ASP A 58 -8.76 14.91 -14.98
CA ASP A 58 -7.64 15.79 -14.63
C ASP A 58 -6.39 15.00 -14.18
N VAL A 59 -6.57 13.75 -13.76
CA VAL A 59 -5.53 12.94 -13.12
C VAL A 59 -5.25 11.61 -13.83
N GLU A 60 -6.05 11.23 -14.82
CA GLU A 60 -5.99 9.97 -15.57
C GLU A 60 -4.55 9.62 -16.01
N ALA A 61 -3.89 10.48 -16.77
CA ALA A 61 -2.54 10.22 -17.26
C ALA A 61 -1.50 10.06 -16.13
N GLY A 62 -1.66 10.81 -15.03
CA GLY A 62 -0.77 10.70 -13.87
C GLY A 62 -1.04 9.42 -13.08
N LEU A 63 -2.30 9.03 -12.94
CA LEU A 63 -2.73 7.82 -12.25
C LEU A 63 -2.29 6.56 -13.02
N GLU A 64 -2.44 6.55 -14.33
CA GLU A 64 -1.95 5.45 -15.18
C GLU A 64 -0.44 5.25 -15.03
N SER A 65 0.34 6.33 -15.13
CA SER A 65 1.79 6.28 -14.96
C SER A 65 2.20 5.83 -13.55
N TYR A 66 1.47 6.26 -12.52
CA TYR A 66 1.69 5.83 -11.15
C TYR A 66 1.43 4.32 -10.99
N ILE A 67 0.31 3.81 -11.50
CA ILE A 67 -0.05 2.40 -11.42
C ILE A 67 1.00 1.53 -12.12
N GLU A 68 1.42 1.90 -13.32
CA GLU A 68 2.47 1.18 -14.05
C GLU A 68 3.78 1.14 -13.27
N THR A 69 4.19 2.28 -12.72
CA THR A 69 5.44 2.39 -11.95
C THR A 69 5.37 1.57 -10.67
N LYS A 70 4.23 1.61 -9.95
CA LYS A 70 4.00 0.83 -8.74
C LYS A 70 4.04 -0.67 -9.02
N ALA A 71 3.32 -1.14 -10.04
CA ALA A 71 3.33 -2.54 -10.44
C ALA A 71 4.75 -3.03 -10.78
N ARG A 72 5.56 -2.18 -11.43
CA ARG A 72 6.96 -2.49 -11.70
C ARG A 72 7.83 -2.49 -10.45
N ALA A 73 7.55 -1.63 -9.48
CA ALA A 73 8.24 -1.64 -8.20
C ALA A 73 7.94 -2.93 -7.42
N GLU A 74 6.67 -3.33 -7.34
CA GLU A 74 6.24 -4.60 -6.70
C GLU A 74 6.89 -5.82 -7.38
N GLU A 75 6.96 -5.84 -8.72
CA GLU A 75 7.67 -6.90 -9.46
C GLU A 75 9.19 -6.95 -9.13
N LEU A 76 9.80 -5.80 -8.88
CA LEU A 76 11.20 -5.71 -8.52
C LEU A 76 11.44 -6.12 -7.06
N GLU A 77 10.55 -5.75 -6.15
CA GLU A 77 10.56 -6.18 -4.74
C GLU A 77 10.48 -7.72 -4.67
N GLU A 78 9.54 -8.35 -5.37
CA GLU A 78 9.44 -9.82 -5.43
C GLU A 78 10.70 -10.48 -6.03
N LYS A 79 11.39 -9.80 -6.95
CA LYS A 79 12.68 -10.29 -7.48
C LYS A 79 13.80 -10.17 -6.47
N ILE A 80 13.82 -9.09 -5.67
CA ILE A 80 14.82 -8.86 -4.65
C ILE A 80 14.64 -9.91 -3.55
N GLU A 81 13.43 -10.08 -3.01
CA GLU A 81 13.13 -11.10 -1.98
C GLU A 81 13.56 -12.50 -2.42
N ARG A 82 13.18 -12.93 -3.63
CA ARG A 82 13.61 -14.23 -4.17
C ARG A 82 15.12 -14.33 -4.37
N THR A 83 15.79 -13.21 -4.68
CA THR A 83 17.24 -13.20 -4.85
C THR A 83 17.93 -13.30 -3.49
N ASP A 84 17.41 -12.62 -2.47
CA ASP A 84 17.92 -12.67 -1.10
C ASP A 84 17.78 -14.09 -0.53
N GLU A 85 16.61 -14.73 -0.70
CA GLU A 85 16.41 -16.15 -0.35
C GLU A 85 17.43 -17.09 -1.02
N LEU A 86 17.69 -16.88 -2.32
CA LEU A 86 18.68 -17.67 -3.07
C LEU A 86 20.11 -17.39 -2.60
N ILE A 87 20.42 -16.16 -2.20
CA ILE A 87 21.74 -15.80 -1.67
C ILE A 87 21.95 -16.54 -0.36
N ASP A 88 20.97 -16.55 0.54
CA ASP A 88 21.06 -17.23 1.82
C ASP A 88 21.25 -18.74 1.64
N GLU A 89 20.45 -19.38 0.77
CA GLU A 89 20.62 -20.80 0.41
C GLU A 89 22.06 -21.10 -0.07
N ILE A 90 22.57 -20.29 -1.01
CA ILE A 90 23.93 -20.46 -1.54
C ILE A 90 24.98 -20.27 -0.44
N VAL A 91 24.83 -19.28 0.44
CA VAL A 91 25.79 -19.02 1.53
C VAL A 91 25.79 -20.19 2.52
N TYR A 92 24.61 -20.69 2.91
CA TYR A 92 24.48 -21.83 3.81
C TYR A 92 25.12 -23.09 3.23
N GLU A 93 24.90 -23.38 1.94
CA GLU A 93 25.53 -24.49 1.25
C GLU A 93 27.05 -24.35 1.16
N LEU A 94 27.55 -23.16 0.81
CA LEU A 94 28.98 -22.92 0.62
C LEU A 94 29.80 -23.09 1.90
N TYR A 95 29.22 -22.73 3.04
CA TYR A 95 29.87 -22.88 4.36
C TYR A 95 29.45 -24.15 5.09
N GLY A 96 28.45 -24.89 4.58
CA GLY A 96 27.99 -26.16 5.14
C GLY A 96 27.36 -26.01 6.52
N LEU A 97 26.59 -24.94 6.74
CA LEU A 97 25.97 -24.64 8.03
C LEU A 97 24.95 -25.72 8.39
N THR A 98 24.87 -26.04 9.67
CA THR A 98 23.76 -26.84 10.22
C THR A 98 22.52 -25.99 10.47
N GLU A 99 21.37 -26.64 10.68
CA GLU A 99 20.12 -25.95 11.04
C GLU A 99 20.30 -25.05 12.29
N ASP A 100 21.02 -25.53 13.31
CA ASP A 100 21.32 -24.75 14.53
C ASP A 100 22.19 -23.51 14.23
N GLU A 101 23.12 -23.60 13.27
CA GLU A 101 23.99 -22.48 12.89
C GLU A 101 23.23 -21.46 12.02
N ILE A 102 22.30 -21.91 11.18
CA ILE A 102 21.41 -21.06 10.38
C ILE A 102 20.50 -20.24 11.32
N GLU A 103 19.87 -20.88 12.30
CA GLU A 103 18.98 -20.18 13.26
C GLU A 103 19.70 -19.02 13.98
N ILE A 104 20.96 -19.24 14.39
CA ILE A 104 21.79 -18.20 15.02
C ILE A 104 22.08 -17.04 14.05
N VAL A 105 22.32 -17.34 12.77
CA VAL A 105 22.59 -16.33 11.75
C VAL A 105 21.33 -15.51 11.49
N GLU A 106 20.18 -16.14 11.32
CA GLU A 106 18.89 -15.46 11.08
C GLU A 106 18.49 -14.58 12.28
N GLU A 107 18.67 -15.05 13.52
CA GLU A 107 18.43 -14.23 14.72
C GLU A 107 19.36 -13.01 14.79
N ALA A 108 20.60 -13.15 14.31
CA ALA A 108 21.59 -12.08 14.33
C ALA A 108 21.40 -11.06 13.20
N VAL A 109 20.92 -11.49 12.03
CA VAL A 109 20.71 -10.63 10.86
C VAL A 109 19.35 -9.92 10.95
N GLY A 110 18.36 -10.54 11.60
CA GLY A 110 17.11 -9.94 12.03
C GLY A 110 16.38 -9.18 10.92
N GLU A 111 15.55 -9.90 10.15
CA GLU A 111 14.41 -9.29 9.46
C GLU A 111 13.24 -9.02 10.42
#